data_AF-A0A644UFN1-F1
#
_entry.id   AF-A0A644UFN1-F1
#
_cell.length_a   1.000
_cell.length_b   1.000
_cell.length_c   1.000
_cell.angle_alpha   90.00
_cell.angle_beta   90.00
_cell.angle_gamma   90.00
#
_symmetry.space_group_name_H-M   'P 1'
#
loop_
_entity.id
_entity.type
_entity.pdbx_description
1 polymer ?
#
loop_
_entity_poly.entity_id
_entity_poly.type
_entity_poly.pdbx_seq_one_letter_code
_entity_poly.pdbx_strand_id
1 'polypeptide(L)'
;MRKLLSLTMCLLLSVSVLAGCTQATPASGGSAAPAADRAEADISWQYKTADETKAMLDAQESVIILDSRPDDMYTKGHIPGAYHVPSYPMDTPELEQVLKDAVPNLQGDDPIVIVCKSGNKGAKRAISFLQDQGVAPERLFILEGGGDGWKIPEYTTTANDSTIPN
;
A
#
# COMPACT_ATOMS: atom_id res chain seq x y z
N MET A 1 -22.44 -1.61 69.25
CA MET A 1 -23.50 -0.80 69.89
C MET A 1 -24.48 -0.36 68.80
N ARG A 2 -25.78 -0.53 69.06
CA ARG A 2 -26.88 -0.38 68.09
C ARG A 2 -27.37 1.08 68.08
N LYS A 3 -28.15 1.38 67.03
CA LYS A 3 -29.13 2.50 66.86
C LYS A 3 -28.47 3.78 66.29
N LEU A 4 -29.08 4.62 65.46
CA LEU A 4 -30.46 4.90 65.02
C LEU A 4 -30.37 5.43 63.56
N LEU A 5 -31.24 5.03 62.64
CA LEU A 5 -32.47 5.75 62.26
C LEU A 5 -32.22 7.16 61.67
N SER A 6 -32.27 7.29 60.34
CA SER A 6 -32.97 8.43 59.74
C SER A 6 -33.39 8.12 58.30
N LEU A 7 -34.69 8.26 58.14
CA LEU A 7 -35.53 8.10 56.97
C LEU A 7 -35.52 9.43 56.21
N THR A 8 -35.11 9.47 54.94
CA THR A 8 -35.57 10.53 54.03
C THR A 8 -35.73 9.99 52.62
N MET A 9 -36.97 9.58 52.37
CA MET A 9 -37.57 9.34 51.09
C MET A 9 -37.67 10.67 50.33
N CYS A 10 -36.91 10.83 49.24
CA CYS A 10 -37.16 11.86 48.24
C CYS A 10 -37.36 11.16 46.89
N LEU A 11 -38.63 10.91 46.61
CA LEU A 11 -39.19 10.53 45.33
C LEU A 11 -39.04 11.71 44.37
N LEU A 12 -38.18 11.60 43.36
CA LEU A 12 -38.29 12.40 42.14
C LEU A 12 -38.03 11.49 40.93
N LEU A 13 -39.13 11.07 40.32
CA LEU A 13 -39.16 10.59 38.94
C LEU A 13 -38.91 11.79 38.01
N SER A 14 -37.89 11.68 37.17
CA SER A 14 -37.90 12.27 35.84
C SER A 14 -36.95 11.48 34.94
N VAL A 15 -37.59 10.67 34.10
CA VAL A 15 -37.04 9.94 32.96
C VAL A 15 -36.38 10.93 31.99
N SER A 16 -35.22 10.58 31.40
CA SER A 16 -35.02 10.53 29.93
C SER A 16 -33.56 10.49 29.47
N VAL A 17 -33.29 9.42 28.71
CA VAL A 17 -32.51 9.36 27.44
C VAL A 17 -31.02 9.05 27.51
N LEU A 18 -30.70 7.96 26.82
CA LEU A 18 -29.40 7.42 26.46
C LEU A 18 -28.62 8.39 25.55
N ALA A 19 -27.30 8.44 25.75
CA ALA A 19 -26.31 8.40 24.67
C ALA A 19 -24.97 7.97 25.27
N GLY A 20 -24.66 6.69 25.17
CA GLY A 20 -23.28 6.23 25.30
C GLY A 20 -22.57 6.50 23.98
N CYS A 21 -21.38 7.09 24.04
CA CYS A 21 -20.34 6.91 23.03
C CYS A 21 -18.97 7.01 23.70
N THR A 22 -18.28 5.87 23.62
CA THR A 22 -16.83 5.75 23.68
C THR A 22 -16.17 6.78 22.76
N GLN A 23 -15.09 7.42 23.20
CA GLN A 23 -14.16 8.04 22.27
C GLN A 23 -12.85 7.28 22.37
N ALA A 24 -12.71 6.36 21.41
CA ALA A 24 -11.44 5.84 20.99
C ALA A 24 -10.55 7.01 20.55
N THR A 25 -9.30 6.98 20.99
CA THR A 25 -8.21 7.76 20.41
C THR A 25 -8.16 7.53 18.91
N PRO A 26 -8.19 8.57 18.05
CA PRO A 26 -7.86 8.39 16.66
C PRO A 26 -6.36 8.10 16.56
N ALA A 27 -6.01 6.93 16.02
CA ALA A 27 -4.71 6.69 15.45
C ALA A 27 -4.49 7.73 14.35
N SER A 28 -3.29 8.32 14.34
CA SER A 28 -2.82 9.29 13.36
C SER A 28 -2.85 8.69 11.95
N GLY A 29 -3.94 8.89 11.23
CA GLY A 29 -4.00 8.83 9.78
C GLY A 29 -4.16 10.25 9.26
N GLY A 30 -3.04 10.88 8.87
CA GLY A 30 -3.06 12.23 8.33
C GLY A 30 -3.88 12.29 7.05
N SER A 31 -5.10 12.82 7.12
CA SER A 31 -5.82 13.23 5.92
C SER A 31 -5.35 14.63 5.55
N ALA A 32 -4.22 14.68 4.84
CA ALA A 32 -3.81 15.89 4.13
C ALA A 32 -4.83 16.19 3.02
N ALA A 33 -5.06 17.48 2.75
CA ALA A 33 -5.86 17.93 1.61
C ALA A 33 -5.41 17.23 0.31
N PRO A 34 -6.32 16.93 -0.65
CA PRO A 34 -5.94 16.16 -1.83
C PRO A 34 -4.86 16.93 -2.61
N ALA A 35 -3.67 16.33 -2.72
CA ALA A 35 -2.64 16.82 -3.62
C ALA A 35 -3.21 16.81 -5.05
N ALA A 36 -2.88 17.84 -5.84
CA ALA A 36 -3.30 17.91 -7.26
C ALA A 36 -2.80 16.70 -8.08
N ASP A 37 -1.75 16.03 -7.60
CA ASP A 37 -1.20 14.77 -8.10
C ASP A 37 -0.82 13.90 -6.89
N ARG A 38 -1.24 12.62 -6.89
CA ARG A 38 -0.89 11.62 -5.86
C ARG A 38 0.62 11.47 -5.66
N ALA A 39 1.43 11.76 -6.69
CA ALA A 39 2.90 11.74 -6.59
C ALA A 39 3.48 12.78 -5.62
N GLU A 40 2.71 13.83 -5.31
CA GLU A 40 3.10 14.94 -4.43
C GLU A 40 2.44 14.83 -3.04
N ALA A 41 1.82 13.68 -2.74
CA ALA A 41 1.26 13.41 -1.42
C ALA A 41 2.35 13.44 -0.33
N ASP A 42 1.97 13.85 0.88
CA ASP A 42 2.84 13.86 2.06
C ASP A 42 3.02 12.43 2.61
N ILE A 43 3.74 11.62 1.85
CA ILE A 43 4.06 10.22 2.17
C ILE A 43 5.57 10.10 2.27
N SER A 44 6.04 9.43 3.33
CA SER A 44 7.43 9.01 3.44
C SER A 44 7.66 7.82 2.49
N TRP A 45 8.19 8.10 1.31
CA TRP A 45 8.47 7.08 0.30
C TRP A 45 9.62 6.18 0.75
N GLN A 46 9.41 4.86 0.68
CA GLN A 46 10.43 3.87 0.95
C GLN A 46 11.01 3.33 -0.36
N TYR A 47 12.29 2.96 -0.32
CA TYR A 47 13.04 2.55 -1.49
C TYR A 47 13.77 1.24 -1.26
N LYS A 48 13.97 0.49 -2.35
CA LYS A 48 14.91 -0.63 -2.43
C LYS A 48 15.81 -0.44 -3.65
N THR A 49 17.10 -0.59 -3.44
CA THR A 49 18.09 -0.65 -4.52
C THR A 49 17.88 -1.91 -5.37
N ALA A 50 18.47 -1.93 -6.57
CA ALA A 50 18.52 -3.14 -7.39
C ALA A 50 19.24 -4.29 -6.66
N ASP A 51 20.33 -3.99 -5.95
CA ASP A 51 21.11 -5.00 -5.22
C ASP A 51 20.35 -5.56 -4.00
N GLU A 52 19.65 -4.73 -3.23
CA GLU A 52 18.80 -5.22 -2.13
C GLU A 52 17.66 -6.10 -2.66
N THR A 53 17.00 -5.67 -3.73
CA THR A 53 15.92 -6.45 -4.35
C THR A 53 16.46 -7.78 -4.88
N LYS A 54 17.62 -7.78 -5.53
CA LYS A 54 18.30 -9.01 -5.98
C LYS A 54 18.65 -9.92 -4.80
N ALA A 55 19.15 -9.37 -3.70
CA ALA A 55 19.50 -10.14 -2.52
C ALA A 55 18.27 -10.84 -1.91
N MET A 56 17.11 -10.18 -1.88
CA MET A 56 15.84 -10.79 -1.44
C MET A 56 15.46 -11.96 -2.36
N LEU A 57 15.59 -11.79 -3.68
CA LEU A 57 15.31 -12.84 -4.66
C LEU A 57 16.27 -14.03 -4.54
N ASP A 58 17.58 -13.76 -4.38
CA ASP A 58 18.61 -14.77 -4.16
C ASP A 58 18.35 -15.57 -2.88
N ALA A 59 17.89 -14.91 -1.82
CA ALA A 59 17.53 -15.51 -0.55
C ALA A 59 16.18 -16.25 -0.56
N GLN A 60 15.44 -16.19 -1.68
CA GLN A 60 14.09 -16.73 -1.82
C GLN A 60 13.13 -16.19 -0.75
N GLU A 61 13.33 -14.93 -0.34
CA GLU A 61 12.41 -14.24 0.55
C GLU A 61 11.06 -14.04 -0.15
N SER A 62 9.97 -14.05 0.62
CA SER A 62 8.65 -13.73 0.09
C SER A 62 8.62 -12.23 -0.25
N VAL A 63 8.58 -11.91 -1.54
CA VAL A 63 8.52 -10.53 -2.05
C VAL A 63 7.67 -10.48 -3.30
N ILE A 64 6.79 -9.48 -3.37
CA ILE A 64 5.97 -9.20 -4.54
C ILE A 64 6.71 -8.16 -5.38
N ILE A 65 7.09 -8.52 -6.61
CA ILE A 65 7.59 -7.55 -7.58
C ILE A 65 6.39 -7.08 -8.42
N LEU A 66 5.88 -5.88 -8.14
CA LEU A 66 4.76 -5.29 -8.89
C LEU A 66 5.29 -4.46 -10.06
N ASP A 67 5.22 -4.98 -11.28
CA ASP A 67 5.66 -4.27 -12.48
C ASP A 67 4.50 -3.51 -13.13
N SER A 68 4.53 -2.19 -12.96
CA SER A 68 3.51 -1.28 -13.49
C SER A 68 3.74 -0.86 -14.94
N ARG A 69 4.89 -1.22 -15.53
CA ARG A 69 5.31 -0.72 -16.85
C ARG A 69 4.39 -1.24 -17.97
N PRO A 70 4.31 -0.55 -19.11
CA PRO A 70 3.54 -1.03 -20.27
C PRO A 70 4.03 -2.41 -20.78
N ASP A 71 3.15 -3.14 -21.47
CA ASP A 71 3.41 -4.50 -21.98
C ASP A 71 4.72 -4.58 -22.81
N ASP A 72 4.98 -3.57 -23.65
CA ASP A 72 6.15 -3.56 -24.52
C ASP A 72 7.46 -3.43 -23.73
N MET A 73 7.45 -2.79 -22.55
CA MET A 73 8.60 -2.70 -21.67
C MET A 73 8.81 -4.00 -20.90
N TYR A 74 7.73 -4.57 -20.37
CA TYR A 74 7.78 -5.84 -19.65
C TYR A 74 8.30 -6.96 -20.56
N THR A 75 7.74 -7.11 -21.76
CA THR A 75 8.13 -8.15 -22.73
C THR A 75 9.56 -8.01 -23.25
N LYS A 76 10.14 -6.81 -23.26
CA LYS A 76 11.57 -6.58 -23.59
C LYS A 76 12.52 -7.01 -22.47
N GLY A 77 12.03 -7.11 -21.24
CA GLY A 77 12.84 -7.49 -20.08
C GLY A 77 12.19 -7.09 -18.75
N HIS A 78 12.05 -8.06 -17.86
CA HIS A 78 11.52 -7.86 -16.50
C HIS A 78 12.21 -8.79 -15.50
N ILE A 79 11.96 -8.50 -14.22
CA ILE A 79 12.42 -9.33 -13.10
C ILE A 79 11.58 -10.62 -13.11
N PRO A 80 12.20 -11.82 -13.06
CA PRO A 80 11.46 -13.08 -13.07
C PRO A 80 10.40 -13.17 -11.98
N GLY A 81 9.23 -13.68 -12.32
CA GLY A 81 8.08 -13.80 -11.41
C GLY A 81 7.47 -12.47 -11.00
N ALA A 82 7.71 -11.39 -11.75
CA ALA A 82 7.07 -10.11 -11.50
C ALA A 82 5.58 -10.17 -11.85
N TYR A 83 4.74 -9.71 -10.92
CA TYR A 83 3.32 -9.52 -11.15
C TYR A 83 3.11 -8.29 -12.04
N HIS A 84 2.80 -8.53 -13.31
CA HIS A 84 2.66 -7.48 -14.30
C HIS A 84 1.25 -6.87 -14.29
N VAL A 85 1.17 -5.55 -14.05
CA VAL A 85 -0.07 -4.78 -13.97
C VAL A 85 0.14 -3.45 -14.72
N PRO A 86 -0.13 -3.35 -16.04
CA PRO A 86 0.25 -2.21 -16.87
C PRO A 86 -0.57 -0.94 -16.59
N SER A 87 -0.29 -0.31 -15.44
CA SER A 87 -0.98 0.88 -14.92
C SER A 87 -0.14 2.16 -15.04
N TYR A 88 1.10 2.11 -15.53
CA TYR A 88 1.93 3.31 -15.74
C TYR A 88 1.31 4.27 -16.78
N PRO A 89 1.35 5.60 -16.57
CA PRO A 89 1.97 6.34 -15.46
C PRO A 89 1.04 6.63 -14.28
N MET A 90 -0.10 5.94 -14.15
CA MET A 90 -1.05 6.07 -13.03
C MET A 90 -1.66 7.49 -12.88
N ASP A 91 -1.89 8.21 -13.98
CA ASP A 91 -2.43 9.59 -13.97
C ASP A 91 -3.85 9.74 -14.53
N THR A 92 -4.50 8.62 -14.86
CA THR A 92 -5.91 8.60 -15.28
C THR A 92 -6.72 7.60 -14.45
N PRO A 93 -8.06 7.79 -14.32
CA PRO A 93 -8.93 6.84 -13.63
C PRO A 93 -8.90 5.43 -14.22
N GLU A 94 -8.69 5.29 -15.53
CA GLU A 94 -8.61 3.98 -16.20
C GLU A 94 -7.37 3.20 -15.72
N LEU A 95 -6.23 3.89 -15.59
CA LEU A 95 -5.00 3.28 -15.07
C LEU A 95 -5.10 2.97 -13.58
N GLU A 96 -5.77 3.81 -12.80
CA GLU A 96 -6.11 3.51 -11.41
C GLU A 96 -6.99 2.26 -11.31
N GLN A 97 -7.97 2.10 -12.21
CA GLN A 97 -8.84 0.92 -12.24
C GLN A 97 -8.05 -0.35 -12.55
N VAL A 98 -7.07 -0.30 -13.48
CA VAL A 98 -6.17 -1.44 -13.76
C VAL A 98 -5.42 -1.88 -12.49
N LEU A 99 -4.87 -0.93 -11.72
CA LEU A 99 -4.21 -1.26 -10.46
C LEU A 99 -5.23 -1.73 -9.39
N LYS A 100 -6.42 -1.15 -9.37
CA LYS A 100 -7.50 -1.53 -8.45
C LYS A 100 -7.91 -2.99 -8.59
N ASP A 101 -8.03 -3.48 -9.83
CA ASP A 101 -8.40 -4.86 -10.12
C ASP A 101 -7.34 -5.85 -9.63
N ALA A 102 -6.09 -5.40 -9.48
CA ALA A 102 -4.98 -6.19 -8.95
C ALA A 102 -4.88 -6.18 -7.40
N VAL A 103 -5.52 -5.21 -6.71
CA VAL A 103 -5.45 -5.03 -5.25
C VAL A 103 -5.78 -6.29 -4.45
N PRO A 104 -6.77 -7.13 -4.81
CA PRO A 104 -7.06 -8.35 -4.06
C PRO A 104 -5.85 -9.29 -3.94
N ASN A 105 -4.97 -9.31 -4.94
CA ASN A 105 -3.76 -10.14 -4.95
C ASN A 105 -2.59 -9.47 -4.20
N LEU A 106 -2.68 -8.18 -3.88
CA LEU A 106 -1.64 -7.41 -3.18
C LEU A 106 -1.85 -7.37 -1.66
N GLN A 107 -2.84 -8.10 -1.14
CA GLN A 107 -3.10 -8.21 0.30
C GLN A 107 -2.04 -9.09 0.99
N GLY A 108 -2.13 -9.23 2.31
CA GLY A 108 -1.17 -10.02 3.11
C GLY A 108 -0.07 -9.18 3.77
N ASP A 109 1.08 -9.82 4.01
CA ASP A 109 2.18 -9.24 4.80
C ASP A 109 3.49 -9.05 3.99
N ASP A 110 3.60 -9.66 2.80
CA ASP A 110 4.83 -9.65 2.02
C ASP A 110 5.20 -8.25 1.52
N PRO A 111 6.49 -7.86 1.52
CA PRO A 111 6.94 -6.62 0.92
C PRO A 111 6.59 -6.55 -0.57
N ILE A 112 6.20 -5.37 -1.04
CA ILE A 112 5.85 -5.09 -2.43
C ILE A 112 6.87 -4.09 -2.97
N VAL A 113 7.72 -4.54 -3.90
CA VAL A 113 8.66 -3.70 -4.62
C VAL A 113 8.03 -3.29 -5.95
N ILE A 114 7.72 -2.02 -6.07
CA ILE A 114 7.03 -1.45 -7.22
C ILE A 114 8.05 -1.01 -8.27
N VAL A 115 7.95 -1.63 -9.43
CA VAL A 115 8.70 -1.30 -10.63
C VAL A 115 7.84 -0.40 -11.50
N CYS A 116 8.24 0.86 -11.64
CA CYS A 116 7.78 1.71 -12.75
C CYS A 116 8.94 1.98 -13.70
N LYS A 117 8.78 2.88 -14.67
CA LYS A 117 9.86 3.21 -15.61
C LYS A 117 11.15 3.64 -14.89
N SER A 118 11.07 4.66 -14.04
CA SER A 118 12.24 5.33 -13.44
C SER A 118 12.28 5.38 -11.90
N GLY A 119 11.33 4.72 -11.22
CA GLY A 119 11.25 4.73 -9.76
C GLY A 119 10.80 6.08 -9.18
N ASN A 120 10.01 6.87 -9.91
CA ASN A 120 9.58 8.21 -9.48
C ASN A 120 8.04 8.34 -9.48
N LYS A 121 7.48 9.30 -10.24
CA LYS A 121 6.05 9.67 -10.14
C LYS A 121 5.09 8.49 -10.28
N GLY A 122 5.25 7.63 -11.28
CA GLY A 122 4.38 6.47 -11.47
C GLY A 122 4.33 5.54 -10.25
N ALA A 123 5.49 5.24 -9.66
CA ALA A 123 5.57 4.42 -8.45
C ALA A 123 4.98 5.14 -7.22
N LYS A 124 5.21 6.45 -7.06
CA LYS A 124 4.60 7.24 -5.98
C LYS A 124 3.08 7.27 -6.05
N ARG A 125 2.52 7.45 -7.26
CA ARG A 125 1.06 7.38 -7.48
C ARG A 125 0.51 6.00 -7.16
N ALA A 126 1.21 4.93 -7.57
CA ALA A 126 0.85 3.56 -7.23
C ALA A 126 0.85 3.34 -5.71
N ILE A 127 1.89 3.80 -4.98
CA ILE A 127 1.93 3.70 -3.52
C ILE A 127 0.76 4.45 -2.87
N SER A 128 0.57 5.72 -3.22
CA SER A 128 -0.54 6.53 -2.68
C SER A 128 -1.89 5.85 -2.93
N PHE A 129 -2.10 5.32 -4.13
CA PHE A 129 -3.31 4.57 -4.46
C PHE A 129 -3.45 3.30 -3.63
N LEU A 130 -2.40 2.48 -3.52
CA LEU A 130 -2.44 1.24 -2.75
C LEU A 130 -2.71 1.48 -1.26
N GLN A 131 -2.18 2.58 -0.69
CA GLN A 131 -2.52 2.99 0.68
C GLN A 131 -4.01 3.35 0.82
N ASP A 132 -4.60 4.07 -0.14
CA ASP A 132 -6.06 4.33 -0.15
C ASP A 132 -6.88 3.04 -0.22
N GLN A 133 -6.33 1.99 -0.85
CA GLN A 133 -6.95 0.66 -0.93
C GLN A 133 -6.67 -0.22 0.29
N GLY A 134 -5.98 0.30 1.31
CA GLY A 134 -5.72 -0.40 2.58
C GLY A 134 -4.48 -1.27 2.60
N VAL A 135 -3.60 -1.20 1.59
CA VAL A 135 -2.29 -1.87 1.64
C VAL A 135 -1.37 -1.14 2.62
N ALA A 136 -0.78 -1.88 3.55
CA ALA A 136 0.01 -1.32 4.64
C ALA A 136 1.24 -0.54 4.11
N PRO A 137 1.42 0.75 4.49
CA PRO A 137 2.50 1.60 3.97
C PRO A 137 3.90 1.01 4.12
N GLU A 138 4.16 0.31 5.22
CA GLU A 138 5.43 -0.34 5.55
C GLU A 138 5.83 -1.44 4.55
N ARG A 139 4.86 -2.03 3.84
CA ARG A 139 5.10 -3.05 2.81
C ARG A 139 5.48 -2.44 1.46
N LEU A 140 5.28 -1.15 1.24
CA LEU A 140 5.35 -0.53 -0.08
C LEU A 140 6.71 0.12 -0.32
N PHE A 141 7.47 -0.44 -1.27
CA PHE A 141 8.80 0.06 -1.66
C PHE A 141 8.82 0.43 -3.15
N ILE A 142 9.57 1.48 -3.48
CA ILE A 142 9.89 1.83 -4.86
C ILE A 142 11.24 1.23 -5.22
N LEU A 143 11.33 0.54 -6.37
CA LEU A 143 12.64 0.16 -6.91
C LEU A 143 13.39 1.42 -7.35
N GLU A 144 14.56 1.68 -6.76
CA GLU A 144 15.40 2.82 -7.12
C GLU A 144 15.84 2.76 -8.59
N GLY A 145 15.65 3.87 -9.30
CA GLY A 145 15.87 3.93 -10.75
C GLY A 145 14.83 3.18 -11.59
N GLY A 146 13.87 2.49 -10.97
CA GLY A 146 12.83 1.71 -11.63
C GLY A 146 13.40 0.62 -12.55
N GLY A 147 12.61 0.20 -13.53
CA GLY A 147 13.06 -0.75 -14.55
C GLY A 147 14.24 -0.22 -15.39
N ASP A 148 14.37 1.11 -15.55
CA ASP A 148 15.53 1.73 -16.21
C ASP A 148 16.83 1.52 -15.40
N GLY A 149 16.73 1.45 -14.07
CA GLY A 149 17.82 1.19 -13.12
C GLY A 149 18.16 -0.29 -12.94
N TRP A 150 17.27 -1.20 -13.31
CA TRP A 150 17.56 -2.64 -13.29
C TRP A 150 18.57 -3.01 -14.38
N LYS A 151 19.81 -3.31 -13.97
CA LYS A 151 20.94 -3.65 -14.85
C LYS A 151 21.61 -4.95 -14.43
N ILE A 152 20.78 -5.95 -14.13
CA ILE A 152 21.21 -7.28 -13.65
C ILE A 152 20.72 -8.32 -14.68
N PRO A 153 21.51 -8.62 -15.74
CA PRO A 153 21.07 -9.48 -16.83
C PRO A 153 20.68 -10.90 -16.39
N GLU A 154 21.33 -11.44 -15.37
CA GLU A 154 21.04 -12.77 -14.81
C GLU A 154 19.67 -12.85 -14.10
N TYR A 155 19.10 -11.71 -13.70
CA TYR A 155 17.75 -11.58 -13.18
C TYR A 155 16.87 -10.74 -14.12
N THR A 156 17.09 -10.88 -15.42
CA THR A 156 16.22 -10.29 -16.44
C THR A 156 15.76 -11.38 -17.39
N THR A 157 14.45 -11.57 -17.50
CA THR A 157 13.83 -12.52 -18.42
C THR A 157 12.89 -11.81 -19.40
N THR A 158 12.63 -12.46 -20.52
CA THR A 158 11.64 -12.05 -21.54
C THR A 158 10.50 -13.06 -21.66
N ALA A 159 10.58 -14.18 -20.95
CA ALA A 159 9.48 -15.14 -20.88
C ALA A 159 8.30 -14.47 -20.17
N ASN A 160 7.08 -14.60 -20.70
CA ASN A 160 5.91 -14.14 -19.96
C ASN A 160 5.69 -15.08 -18.75
N ASP A 161 6.17 -14.65 -17.60
CA ASP A 161 6.15 -15.42 -16.35
C ASP A 161 5.37 -14.72 -15.23
N SER A 162 4.47 -13.79 -15.61
CA SER A 162 3.66 -13.03 -14.66
C SER A 162 2.91 -13.96 -13.71
N THR A 163 3.32 -13.94 -12.45
CA THR A 163 2.71 -14.72 -11.37
C THR A 163 1.77 -13.81 -10.59
N ILE A 164 0.52 -14.25 -10.45
CA ILE A 164 -0.39 -13.61 -9.50
C ILE A 164 0.14 -13.97 -8.10
N PRO A 165 0.41 -12.98 -7.24
CA PRO A 165 0.80 -13.24 -5.86
C PRO A 165 -0.31 -14.02 -5.13
N ASN A 166 0.08 -15.01 -4.31
CA ASN A 166 -0.83 -15.92 -3.59
C ASN A 166 -1.39 -15.30 -2.31
#